data_AF-A0A0J6S3J4-F1
#
_entry.id   AF-A0A0J6S3J4-F1
#
_cell.length_a   1.000
_cell.length_b   1.000
_cell.length_c   1.000
_cell.angle_alpha   90.00
_cell.angle_beta   90.00
_cell.angle_gamma   90.00
#
_symmetry.space_group_name_H-M   'P 1'
#
loop_
_entity.id
_entity.type
_entity.pdbx_description
1 polymer ?
#
loop_
_entity_poly.entity_id
_entity_poly.type
_entity_poly.pdbx_seq_one_letter_code
_entity_poly.pdbx_strand_id
1 'polypeptide(L)'
;MTDAMMSLRALAEKSADADVLREMIGFAAQRLMELEVGGLTGAAHGEKNPERLAQRNGYRDRDWQTRAGTVELRIPKLRTGSYFPSFLEPRRMTEKALTAVIQDAYIQGISTRAVDDLVQALGGTGISKSQVSRLCQEIDERVNAFLERPIEGEWPYLWIDATSVKVRQNHRIVSVAVIVAVGVNTDGRREVLGLDIGPSEVETFWTEFLRKLARRGLRGVKLVISDAHEGIKASVAKVMTASWQRCRVHFMRNVLAHAGRSGRRVVSAFIA
;
A
#
# COMPACT_ATOMS: atom_id res chain seq x y z
N MET A 1 -37.30 -21.48 -19.79
CA MET A 1 -35.93 -21.39 -19.25
C MET A 1 -35.11 -20.62 -20.26
N THR A 2 -34.50 -19.50 -19.88
CA THR A 2 -33.74 -18.62 -20.79
C THR A 2 -32.52 -19.35 -21.37
N ASP A 3 -32.14 -19.07 -22.62
CA ASP A 3 -30.94 -19.61 -23.27
C ASP A 3 -29.68 -19.46 -22.42
N ALA A 4 -29.61 -18.39 -21.60
CA ALA A 4 -28.53 -18.16 -20.65
C ALA A 4 -28.39 -19.29 -19.62
N MET A 5 -29.50 -19.85 -19.15
CA MET A 5 -29.51 -20.92 -18.14
C MET A 5 -29.13 -22.28 -18.73
N MET A 6 -29.43 -22.50 -20.02
CA MET A 6 -28.99 -23.70 -20.74
C MET A 6 -27.50 -23.64 -21.08
N SER A 7 -27.00 -22.48 -21.50
CA SER A 7 -25.56 -22.27 -21.75
C SER A 7 -24.71 -22.49 -20.50
N LEU A 8 -25.18 -22.04 -19.33
CA LEU A 8 -24.42 -22.11 -18.08
C LEU A 8 -24.39 -23.53 -17.50
N ARG A 9 -25.48 -24.31 -17.66
CA ARG A 9 -25.50 -25.75 -17.32
C ARG A 9 -24.60 -26.57 -18.23
N ALA A 10 -24.60 -26.29 -19.53
CA ALA A 10 -23.76 -27.00 -20.49
C ALA A 10 -22.25 -26.77 -20.27
N LEU A 11 -21.88 -25.62 -19.70
CA LEU A 11 -20.51 -25.32 -19.27
C LEU A 11 -20.13 -26.11 -18.00
N ALA A 12 -21.01 -26.12 -16.99
CA ALA A 12 -20.77 -26.85 -15.75
C ALA A 12 -20.60 -28.38 -15.93
N GLU A 13 -21.18 -28.97 -16.99
CA GLU A 13 -21.10 -30.41 -17.27
C GLU A 13 -19.79 -30.85 -17.96
N LYS A 14 -18.93 -29.92 -18.44
CA LYS A 14 -17.83 -30.23 -19.37
C LYS A 14 -16.41 -29.96 -18.88
N SER A 15 -16.20 -29.30 -17.75
CA SER A 15 -14.89 -28.76 -17.34
C SER A 15 -14.53 -29.12 -15.87
N ALA A 16 -13.23 -29.16 -15.55
CA ALA A 16 -12.77 -29.28 -14.17
C ALA A 16 -13.17 -28.02 -13.36
N ASP A 17 -13.34 -28.14 -12.03
CA ASP A 17 -13.94 -27.08 -11.18
C ASP A 17 -13.34 -25.67 -11.38
N ALA A 18 -12.03 -25.57 -11.59
CA ALA A 18 -11.35 -24.29 -11.83
C ALA A 18 -11.64 -23.70 -13.23
N ASP A 19 -11.75 -24.54 -14.26
CA ASP A 19 -12.10 -24.12 -15.62
C ASP A 19 -13.57 -23.68 -15.69
N VAL A 20 -14.47 -24.35 -14.97
CA VAL A 20 -15.89 -23.96 -14.86
C VAL A 20 -16.02 -22.56 -14.26
N LEU A 21 -15.30 -22.27 -13.19
CA LEU A 21 -15.32 -20.94 -12.56
C LEU A 21 -14.80 -19.86 -13.51
N ARG A 22 -13.71 -20.11 -14.22
CA ARG A 22 -13.15 -19.17 -15.21
C ARG A 22 -14.15 -18.88 -16.33
N GLU A 23 -14.79 -19.91 -16.85
CA GLU A 23 -15.82 -19.79 -17.89
C GLU A 23 -17.06 -19.06 -17.39
N MET A 24 -17.52 -19.35 -16.16
CA MET A 24 -18.64 -18.64 -15.52
C MET A 24 -18.34 -17.16 -15.32
N ILE A 25 -17.13 -16.81 -14.89
CA ILE A 25 -16.69 -15.42 -14.75
C ILE A 25 -16.67 -14.74 -16.12
N GLY A 26 -16.12 -15.38 -17.15
CA GLY A 26 -16.12 -14.87 -18.52
C GLY A 26 -17.54 -14.63 -19.06
N PHE A 27 -18.44 -15.58 -18.84
CA PHE A 27 -19.85 -15.46 -19.24
C PHE A 27 -20.54 -14.30 -18.51
N ALA A 28 -20.39 -14.19 -17.20
CA ALA A 28 -20.97 -13.11 -16.40
C ALA A 28 -20.40 -11.74 -16.82
N ALA A 29 -19.09 -11.65 -17.03
CA ALA A 29 -18.42 -10.43 -17.50
C ALA A 29 -18.93 -10.00 -18.88
N GLN A 30 -19.07 -10.94 -19.83
CA GLN A 30 -19.60 -10.63 -21.17
C GLN A 30 -21.05 -10.12 -21.09
N ARG A 31 -21.88 -10.73 -20.24
CA ARG A 31 -23.27 -10.30 -20.03
C ARG A 31 -23.37 -8.92 -19.41
N LEU A 32 -22.53 -8.63 -18.41
CA LEU A 32 -22.47 -7.31 -17.80
C LEU A 32 -22.06 -6.25 -18.83
N MET A 33 -21.07 -6.54 -19.68
CA MET A 33 -20.68 -5.63 -20.76
C MET A 33 -21.79 -5.38 -21.78
N GLU A 34 -22.54 -6.42 -22.18
CA GLU A 34 -23.68 -6.25 -23.09
C GLU A 34 -24.83 -5.43 -22.46
N LEU A 35 -25.05 -5.54 -21.15
CA LEU A 35 -26.02 -4.72 -20.42
C LEU A 35 -25.59 -3.25 -20.36
N GLU A 36 -24.34 -2.97 -19.99
CA GLU A 36 -23.79 -1.61 -19.96
C GLU A 36 -23.87 -0.95 -21.33
N VAL A 37 -23.49 -1.68 -22.39
CA VAL A 37 -23.56 -1.19 -23.78
C VAL A 37 -25.02 -1.08 -24.26
N GLY A 38 -25.90 -1.94 -23.79
CA GLY A 38 -27.35 -1.81 -24.00
C GLY A 38 -27.86 -0.47 -23.51
N GLY A 39 -27.49 -0.08 -22.28
CA GLY A 39 -27.81 1.22 -21.71
C GLY A 39 -27.23 2.39 -22.51
N LEU A 40 -25.96 2.30 -22.94
CA LEU A 40 -25.32 3.35 -23.73
C LEU A 40 -25.89 3.51 -25.15
N THR A 41 -26.31 2.41 -25.77
CA THR A 41 -26.86 2.42 -27.14
C THR A 41 -28.37 2.66 -27.16
N GLY A 42 -29.07 2.49 -26.04
CA GLY A 42 -30.53 2.53 -25.96
C GLY A 42 -31.21 1.35 -26.66
N ALA A 43 -30.47 0.29 -26.98
CA ALA A 43 -30.99 -0.87 -27.70
C ALA A 43 -30.16 -2.14 -27.41
N ALA A 44 -30.82 -3.29 -27.42
CA ALA A 44 -30.16 -4.58 -27.30
C ALA A 44 -29.26 -4.88 -28.52
N HIS A 45 -28.45 -5.93 -28.42
CA HIS A 45 -27.64 -6.41 -29.54
C HIS A 45 -28.53 -6.92 -30.66
N GLY A 46 -28.30 -6.47 -31.90
CA GLY A 46 -29.07 -6.90 -33.08
C GLY A 46 -30.50 -6.33 -33.19
N GLU A 47 -30.99 -5.63 -32.16
CA GLU A 47 -32.31 -5.00 -32.19
C GLU A 47 -32.37 -3.88 -33.24
N LYS A 48 -33.49 -3.75 -33.96
CA LYS A 48 -33.73 -2.61 -34.85
C LYS A 48 -34.50 -1.55 -34.06
N ASN A 49 -33.81 -0.52 -33.58
CA ASN A 49 -34.42 0.61 -32.90
C ASN A 49 -34.04 1.92 -33.63
N PRO A 50 -35.01 2.67 -34.19
CA PRO A 50 -34.75 3.95 -34.84
C PRO A 50 -34.26 5.05 -33.89
N GLU A 51 -34.52 4.94 -32.59
CA GLU A 51 -34.09 5.90 -31.55
C GLU A 51 -32.72 5.57 -30.94
N ARG A 52 -31.97 4.65 -31.55
CA ARG A 52 -30.65 4.22 -31.06
C ARG A 52 -29.66 5.39 -30.98
N LEU A 53 -29.01 5.53 -29.82
CA LEU A 53 -28.06 6.61 -29.52
C LEU A 53 -26.66 6.38 -30.10
N ALA A 54 -26.20 5.13 -30.18
CA ALA A 54 -24.90 4.76 -30.70
C ALA A 54 -24.92 3.36 -31.33
N GLN A 55 -24.08 3.11 -32.33
CA GLN A 55 -23.94 1.80 -32.97
C GLN A 55 -22.78 1.01 -32.39
N ARG A 56 -22.93 -0.32 -32.26
CA ARG A 56 -21.82 -1.24 -31.93
C ARG A 56 -20.92 -1.41 -33.17
N ASN A 57 -19.61 -1.53 -32.97
CA ASN A 57 -18.60 -1.58 -34.05
C ASN A 57 -17.58 -2.71 -33.81
N GLY A 58 -18.08 -3.91 -33.52
CA GLY A 58 -17.27 -5.10 -33.20
C GLY A 58 -16.73 -5.09 -31.77
N TYR A 59 -15.66 -5.85 -31.55
CA TYR A 59 -15.08 -6.10 -30.22
C TYR A 59 -13.58 -5.79 -30.21
N ARG A 60 -13.01 -5.60 -29.02
CA ARG A 60 -11.58 -5.62 -28.75
C ARG A 60 -11.30 -6.72 -27.73
N ASP A 61 -10.26 -7.51 -27.98
CA ASP A 61 -9.89 -8.58 -27.08
C ASP A 61 -9.00 -8.03 -25.96
N ARG A 62 -9.16 -8.58 -24.76
CA ARG A 62 -8.35 -8.23 -23.60
C ARG A 62 -8.36 -9.35 -22.58
N ASP A 63 -7.18 -9.71 -22.11
CA ASP A 63 -7.05 -10.64 -21.00
C ASP A 63 -7.37 -9.97 -19.66
N TRP A 64 -8.06 -10.70 -18.79
CA TRP A 64 -8.35 -10.30 -17.43
C TRP A 64 -7.87 -11.39 -16.47
N GLN A 65 -6.83 -11.08 -15.71
CA GLN A 65 -6.22 -11.97 -14.74
C GLN A 65 -7.04 -11.96 -13.45
N THR A 66 -7.65 -13.11 -13.15
CA THR A 66 -8.46 -13.34 -11.95
C THR A 66 -7.84 -14.46 -11.10
N ARG A 67 -8.37 -14.70 -9.89
CA ARG A 67 -7.99 -15.86 -9.07
C ARG A 67 -8.41 -17.21 -9.68
N ALA A 68 -9.36 -17.22 -10.63
CA ALA A 68 -9.73 -18.43 -11.37
C ALA A 68 -8.88 -18.62 -12.66
N GLY A 69 -7.82 -17.82 -12.82
CA GLY A 69 -6.99 -17.78 -14.01
C GLY A 69 -7.32 -16.62 -14.96
N THR A 70 -6.68 -16.64 -16.13
CA THR A 70 -6.83 -15.61 -17.16
C THR A 70 -8.12 -15.79 -17.95
N VAL A 71 -9.02 -14.81 -17.86
CA VAL A 71 -10.27 -14.77 -18.62
C VAL A 71 -10.07 -13.89 -19.85
N GLU A 72 -10.28 -14.44 -21.04
CA GLU A 72 -10.28 -13.67 -22.29
C GLU A 72 -11.60 -12.90 -22.43
N LEU A 73 -11.53 -11.57 -22.46
CA LEU A 73 -12.70 -10.71 -22.60
C LEU A 73 -12.82 -10.16 -24.01
N ARG A 74 -14.03 -10.18 -24.56
CA ARG A 74 -14.38 -9.51 -25.81
C ARG A 74 -15.15 -8.24 -25.48
N ILE A 75 -14.42 -7.14 -25.29
CA ILE A 75 -15.01 -5.86 -24.90
C ILE A 75 -15.68 -5.23 -26.11
N PRO A 76 -17.01 -4.94 -26.07
CA PRO A 76 -17.69 -4.28 -27.17
C PRO A 76 -17.08 -2.91 -27.51
N LYS A 77 -17.12 -2.54 -28.79
CA LYS A 77 -16.74 -1.20 -29.26
C LYS A 77 -17.98 -0.45 -29.73
N LEU A 78 -17.99 0.86 -29.52
CA LEU A 78 -18.99 1.76 -30.08
C LEU A 78 -18.42 2.46 -31.31
N ARG A 79 -19.28 2.79 -32.28
CA ARG A 79 -18.94 3.56 -33.49
C ARG A 79 -18.70 5.03 -33.14
N THR A 80 -19.46 5.53 -32.17
CA THR A 80 -19.41 6.89 -31.62
C THR A 80 -19.27 6.80 -30.10
N GLY A 81 -18.39 7.63 -29.52
CA GLY A 81 -18.04 7.58 -28.10
C GLY A 81 -17.03 6.49 -27.74
N SER A 82 -16.78 6.31 -26.44
CA SER A 82 -15.90 5.27 -25.91
C SER A 82 -16.62 4.45 -24.85
N TYR A 83 -16.30 3.16 -24.79
CA TYR A 83 -16.81 2.27 -23.76
C TYR A 83 -15.66 1.52 -23.10
N PHE A 84 -15.70 1.51 -21.77
CA PHE A 84 -14.80 0.74 -20.94
C PHE A 84 -15.60 0.08 -19.82
N PRO A 85 -15.50 -1.24 -19.63
CA PRO A 85 -16.30 -1.94 -18.62
C PRO A 85 -16.04 -1.43 -17.22
N SER A 86 -17.11 -1.22 -16.45
CA SER A 86 -17.02 -0.60 -15.11
C SER A 86 -16.22 -1.42 -14.09
N PHE A 87 -16.20 -2.74 -14.25
CA PHE A 87 -15.50 -3.68 -13.38
C PHE A 87 -14.00 -3.81 -13.69
N LEU A 88 -13.54 -3.24 -14.81
CA LEU A 88 -12.12 -3.21 -15.15
C LEU A 88 -11.50 -1.86 -14.78
N GLU A 89 -10.18 -1.83 -14.66
CA GLU A 89 -9.43 -0.58 -14.54
C GLU A 89 -8.59 -0.32 -15.81
N PRO A 90 -8.52 0.92 -16.32
CA PRO A 90 -7.68 1.25 -17.46
C PRO A 90 -6.22 0.84 -17.21
N ARG A 91 -5.61 0.19 -18.20
CA ARG A 91 -4.20 -0.25 -18.17
C ARG A 91 -3.83 -1.28 -17.09
N ARG A 92 -4.79 -1.86 -16.36
CA ARG A 92 -4.54 -2.98 -15.43
C ARG A 92 -5.17 -4.28 -15.92
N MET A 93 -4.38 -5.34 -15.95
CA MET A 93 -4.86 -6.66 -16.37
C MET A 93 -5.41 -7.47 -15.21
N THR A 94 -5.06 -7.10 -13.97
CA THR A 94 -5.36 -7.87 -12.76
C THR A 94 -6.63 -7.39 -12.07
N GLU A 95 -7.42 -8.32 -11.52
CA GLU A 95 -8.56 -7.98 -10.67
C GLU A 95 -8.15 -7.20 -9.40
N LYS A 96 -9.08 -6.37 -8.89
CA LYS A 96 -8.87 -5.55 -7.70
C LYS A 96 -8.53 -6.38 -6.46
N ALA A 97 -9.20 -7.52 -6.28
CA ALA A 97 -8.97 -8.38 -5.12
C ALA A 97 -7.53 -8.94 -5.09
N LEU A 98 -7.02 -9.41 -6.23
CA LEU A 98 -5.63 -9.86 -6.34
C LEU A 98 -4.63 -8.72 -6.13
N THR A 99 -4.95 -7.50 -6.58
CA THR A 99 -4.13 -6.30 -6.29
C THR A 99 -4.03 -6.03 -4.79
N ALA A 100 -5.14 -6.12 -4.05
CA ALA A 100 -5.14 -5.92 -2.60
C ALA A 100 -4.30 -6.97 -1.86
N VAL A 101 -4.36 -8.23 -2.29
CA VAL A 101 -3.52 -9.32 -1.73
C VAL A 101 -2.04 -9.07 -1.99
N ILE A 102 -1.69 -8.63 -3.20
CA ILE A 102 -0.31 -8.28 -3.56
C ILE A 102 0.20 -7.11 -2.71
N GLN A 103 -0.62 -6.07 -2.52
CA GLN A 103 -0.28 -4.92 -1.68
C GLN A 103 -0.09 -5.32 -0.21
N ASP A 104 -0.98 -6.15 0.33
CA ASP A 104 -0.86 -6.64 1.72
C ASP A 104 0.39 -7.50 1.91
N ALA A 105 0.65 -8.45 1.00
CA ALA A 105 1.87 -9.25 0.99
C ALA A 105 3.14 -8.37 1.01
N TYR A 106 3.16 -7.30 0.21
CA TYR A 106 4.26 -6.34 0.19
C TYR A 106 4.42 -5.61 1.53
N ILE A 107 3.32 -5.17 2.15
CA ILE A 107 3.32 -4.51 3.47
C ILE A 107 3.83 -5.46 4.57
N GLN A 108 3.50 -6.75 4.49
CA GLN A 108 4.00 -7.80 5.40
C GLN A 108 5.49 -8.12 5.19
N GLY A 109 6.16 -7.49 4.22
CA GLY A 109 7.59 -7.65 3.97
C GLY A 109 7.93 -8.81 3.01
N ILE A 110 6.95 -9.36 2.29
CA ILE A 110 7.21 -10.38 1.27
C ILE A 110 7.95 -9.74 0.10
N SER A 111 9.08 -10.34 -0.29
CA SER A 111 9.88 -9.83 -1.41
C SER A 111 9.09 -9.87 -2.72
N THR A 112 9.36 -8.95 -3.65
CA THR A 112 8.69 -8.92 -4.97
C THR A 112 8.86 -10.20 -5.80
N ARG A 113 9.84 -11.04 -5.46
CA ARG A 113 9.99 -12.39 -6.04
C ARG A 113 9.05 -13.40 -5.40
N ALA A 114 8.98 -13.42 -4.08
CA ALA A 114 8.07 -14.30 -3.34
C ALA A 114 6.59 -13.94 -3.58
N VAL A 115 6.29 -12.69 -3.93
CA VAL A 115 4.96 -12.29 -4.41
C VAL A 115 4.59 -12.98 -5.72
N ASP A 116 5.55 -13.25 -6.62
CA ASP A 116 5.29 -14.01 -7.85
C ASP A 116 4.84 -15.43 -7.52
N ASP A 117 5.57 -16.10 -6.63
CA ASP A 117 5.20 -17.44 -6.14
C ASP A 117 3.79 -17.45 -5.51
N LEU A 118 3.44 -16.41 -4.73
CA LEU A 118 2.11 -16.24 -4.16
C LEU A 118 1.03 -16.09 -5.25
N VAL A 119 1.29 -15.27 -6.27
CA VAL A 119 0.33 -15.07 -7.37
C VAL A 119 0.12 -16.36 -8.16
N GLN A 120 1.17 -17.14 -8.40
CA GLN A 120 1.07 -18.44 -9.06
C GLN A 120 0.27 -19.45 -8.21
N ALA A 121 0.52 -19.49 -6.90
CA ALA A 121 -0.23 -20.34 -5.97
C ALA A 121 -1.72 -19.98 -5.89
N LEU A 122 -2.07 -18.72 -6.15
CA LEU A 122 -3.45 -18.23 -6.22
C LEU A 122 -4.11 -18.43 -7.60
N GLY A 123 -3.50 -19.20 -8.50
CA GLY A 123 -4.06 -19.50 -9.82
C GLY A 123 -3.78 -18.44 -10.89
N GLY A 124 -2.96 -17.44 -10.60
CA GLY A 124 -2.49 -16.46 -11.58
C GLY A 124 -1.36 -17.00 -12.45
N THR A 125 -1.13 -16.40 -13.62
CA THR A 125 -0.01 -16.76 -14.51
C THR A 125 1.36 -16.22 -14.05
N GLY A 126 1.45 -15.72 -12.82
CA GLY A 126 2.61 -15.01 -12.27
C GLY A 126 2.56 -13.48 -12.44
N ILE A 127 3.48 -12.79 -11.76
CA ILE A 127 3.63 -11.33 -11.78
C ILE A 127 5.10 -10.91 -11.75
N SER A 128 5.46 -9.96 -12.61
CA SER A 128 6.82 -9.42 -12.62
C SER A 128 7.09 -8.45 -11.46
N LYS A 129 8.35 -8.33 -11.05
CA LYS A 129 8.80 -7.37 -10.02
C LYS A 129 8.35 -5.94 -10.31
N SER A 130 8.39 -5.52 -11.57
CA SER A 130 7.98 -4.18 -12.01
C SER A 130 6.47 -3.99 -11.99
N GLN A 131 5.68 -5.05 -12.19
CA GLN A 131 4.23 -5.00 -11.95
C GLN A 131 3.92 -4.89 -10.47
N VAL A 132 4.55 -5.68 -9.60
CA VAL A 132 4.38 -5.58 -8.14
C VAL A 132 4.70 -4.15 -7.67
N SER A 133 5.83 -3.59 -8.10
CA SER A 133 6.23 -2.22 -7.75
C SER A 133 5.20 -1.17 -8.19
N ARG A 134 4.61 -1.31 -9.39
CA ARG A 134 3.57 -0.39 -9.88
C ARG A 134 2.27 -0.52 -9.10
N LEU A 135 1.86 -1.75 -8.75
CA LEU A 135 0.66 -1.96 -7.94
C LEU A 135 0.82 -1.38 -6.53
N CYS A 136 2.03 -1.44 -5.97
CA CYS A 136 2.31 -0.89 -4.64
C CYS A 136 2.50 0.63 -4.64
N GLN A 137 2.69 1.27 -5.80
CA GLN A 137 2.88 2.73 -5.87
C GLN A 137 1.65 3.51 -5.36
N GLU A 138 0.45 2.93 -5.44
CA GLU A 138 -0.77 3.53 -4.87
C GLU A 138 -0.72 3.63 -3.34
N ILE A 139 0.12 2.82 -2.69
CA ILE A 139 0.33 2.89 -1.24
C ILE A 139 1.04 4.21 -0.89
N ASP A 140 1.91 4.73 -1.78
CA ASP A 140 2.64 5.97 -1.55
C ASP A 140 1.70 7.16 -1.35
N GLU A 141 0.60 7.23 -2.10
CA GLU A 141 -0.42 8.28 -1.94
C GLU A 141 -1.03 8.26 -0.53
N ARG A 142 -1.35 7.05 -0.03
CA ARG A 142 -1.91 6.87 1.33
C ARG A 142 -0.87 7.19 2.41
N VAL A 143 0.38 6.82 2.19
CA VAL A 143 1.49 7.13 3.10
C VAL A 143 1.71 8.64 3.15
N ASN A 144 1.76 9.32 2.01
CA ASN A 144 1.93 10.77 1.95
C ASN A 144 0.77 11.50 2.63
N ALA A 145 -0.48 11.11 2.33
CA ALA A 145 -1.66 11.65 3.02
C ALA A 145 -1.57 11.47 4.55
N PHE A 146 -1.13 10.29 5.01
CA PHE A 146 -0.91 10.03 6.43
C PHE A 146 0.21 10.92 7.03
N LEU A 147 1.31 11.13 6.31
CA LEU A 147 2.46 11.93 6.75
C LEU A 147 2.24 13.44 6.64
N GLU A 148 1.22 13.88 5.92
CA GLU A 148 0.84 15.29 5.77
C GLU A 148 -0.37 15.68 6.62
N ARG A 149 -1.13 14.69 7.15
CA ARG A 149 -2.33 14.95 7.95
C ARG A 149 -2.08 15.95 9.09
N PRO A 150 -3.03 16.86 9.39
CA PRO A 150 -2.95 17.69 10.58
C PRO A 150 -2.78 16.85 11.86
N ILE A 151 -2.00 17.37 12.80
CA ILE A 151 -1.84 16.78 14.12
C ILE A 151 -2.73 17.58 15.07
N GLU A 152 -3.80 16.95 15.54
CA GLU A 152 -4.79 17.58 16.41
C GLU A 152 -4.56 17.19 17.87
N GLY A 153 -4.95 18.07 18.80
CA GLY A 153 -4.85 17.85 20.24
C GLY A 153 -3.45 18.05 20.83
N GLU A 154 -3.31 17.70 22.10
CA GLU A 154 -2.07 17.81 22.86
C GLU A 154 -1.32 16.48 22.95
N TRP A 155 -0.01 16.54 22.75
CA TRP A 155 0.87 15.37 22.69
C TRP A 155 2.01 15.49 23.71
N PRO A 156 1.76 15.23 25.01
CA PRO A 156 2.73 15.45 26.07
C PRO A 156 4.04 14.69 25.94
N TYR A 157 4.06 13.54 25.25
CA TYR A 157 5.26 12.72 25.08
C TYR A 157 5.54 12.44 23.60
N LEU A 158 6.81 12.58 23.22
CA LEU A 158 7.28 12.33 21.86
C LEU A 158 8.49 11.40 21.88
N TRP A 159 8.35 10.20 21.35
CA TRP A 159 9.47 9.30 21.06
C TRP A 159 9.98 9.55 19.65
N ILE A 160 11.31 9.61 19.52
CA ILE A 160 11.96 9.70 18.22
C ILE A 160 13.03 8.62 18.15
N ASP A 161 12.94 7.81 17.10
CA ASP A 161 13.88 6.74 16.83
C ASP A 161 14.35 6.78 15.38
N ALA A 162 15.50 6.17 15.12
CA ALA A 162 16.12 6.10 13.81
C ALA A 162 16.63 4.68 13.54
N THR A 163 16.27 4.12 12.39
CA THR A 163 16.82 2.86 11.91
C THR A 163 17.61 3.10 10.62
N SER A 164 18.84 2.60 10.58
CA SER A 164 19.67 2.68 9.38
C SER A 164 19.26 1.62 8.36
N VAL A 165 19.01 2.05 7.13
CA VAL A 165 18.74 1.18 5.98
C VAL A 165 19.76 1.45 4.87
N LYS A 166 20.07 0.42 4.09
CA LYS A 166 20.96 0.53 2.93
C LYS A 166 20.14 0.86 1.69
N VAL A 167 20.45 1.99 1.05
CA VAL A 167 19.78 2.44 -0.18
C VAL A 167 20.80 2.67 -1.28
N ARG A 168 20.38 2.55 -2.53
CA ARG A 168 21.21 2.92 -3.67
C ARG A 168 20.95 4.39 -4.02
N GLN A 169 21.98 5.23 -3.88
CA GLN A 169 21.98 6.64 -4.30
C GLN A 169 23.22 6.90 -5.15
N ASN A 170 23.07 7.61 -6.27
CA ASN A 170 24.18 7.95 -7.17
C ASN A 170 25.08 6.75 -7.50
N HIS A 171 24.46 5.60 -7.84
CA HIS A 171 25.14 4.33 -8.16
C HIS A 171 25.95 3.69 -7.01
N ARG A 172 25.85 4.21 -5.78
CA ARG A 172 26.52 3.66 -4.58
C ARG A 172 25.50 3.21 -3.55
N ILE A 173 25.86 2.18 -2.77
CA ILE A 173 25.07 1.76 -1.61
C ILE A 173 25.50 2.62 -0.43
N VAL A 174 24.56 3.41 0.11
CA VAL A 174 24.80 4.30 1.25
C VAL A 174 23.88 3.92 2.41
N SER A 175 24.31 4.19 3.63
CA SER A 175 23.47 4.10 4.81
C SER A 175 22.66 5.39 4.94
N VAL A 176 21.34 5.28 5.03
CA VAL A 176 20.46 6.40 5.38
C VAL A 176 19.64 6.03 6.60
N ALA A 177 19.24 7.02 7.39
CA ALA A 177 18.37 6.78 8.53
C ALA A 177 16.92 6.99 8.12
N VAL A 178 16.07 6.03 8.45
CA VAL A 178 14.62 6.19 8.52
C VAL A 178 14.28 6.61 9.93
N ILE A 179 13.73 7.80 10.07
CA ILE A 179 13.42 8.41 11.35
C ILE A 179 11.92 8.37 11.55
N VAL A 180 11.49 7.98 12.74
CA VAL A 180 10.08 7.85 13.11
C VAL A 180 9.82 8.62 14.39
N ALA A 181 8.78 9.45 14.37
CA ALA A 181 8.25 10.13 15.54
C ALA A 181 6.93 9.48 15.97
N VAL A 182 6.89 9.01 17.22
CA VAL A 182 5.70 8.44 17.85
C VAL A 182 5.28 9.32 19.01
N GLY A 183 4.07 9.88 18.95
CA GLY A 183 3.50 10.69 20.01
C GLY A 183 2.61 9.87 20.93
N VAL A 184 2.44 10.32 22.18
CA VAL A 184 1.33 9.93 23.05
C VAL A 184 0.48 11.15 23.37
N ASN A 185 -0.82 11.04 23.09
CA ASN A 185 -1.79 12.11 23.37
C ASN A 185 -2.23 12.08 24.85
N THR A 186 -3.07 13.05 25.26
CA THR A 186 -3.60 13.14 26.62
C THR A 186 -4.48 11.97 27.04
N ASP A 187 -5.04 11.22 26.08
CA ASP A 187 -5.83 10.01 26.32
C ASP A 187 -4.96 8.74 26.47
N GLY A 188 -3.63 8.89 26.38
CA GLY A 188 -2.69 7.78 26.44
C GLY A 188 -2.55 6.99 25.13
N ARG A 189 -3.13 7.46 24.02
CA ARG A 189 -3.05 6.81 22.71
C ARG A 189 -1.72 7.10 22.04
N ARG A 190 -1.07 6.05 21.53
CA ARG A 190 0.19 6.12 20.78
C ARG A 190 -0.09 6.18 19.28
N GLU A 191 0.52 7.13 18.60
CA GLU A 191 0.41 7.22 17.14
C GLU A 191 1.74 7.61 16.50
N VAL A 192 1.99 7.10 15.29
CA VAL A 192 3.05 7.62 14.43
C VAL A 192 2.61 9.00 13.93
N LEU A 193 3.37 10.01 14.31
CA LEU A 193 3.14 11.40 13.95
C LEU A 193 3.91 11.81 12.71
N GLY A 194 5.09 11.23 12.47
CA GLY A 194 5.86 11.49 11.26
C GLY A 194 6.95 10.48 10.99
N LEU A 195 7.37 10.47 9.74
CA LEU A 195 8.46 9.68 9.20
C LEU A 195 9.23 10.56 8.22
N ASP A 196 10.55 10.43 8.23
CA ASP A 196 11.39 11.07 7.23
C ASP A 196 12.67 10.25 7.00
N ILE A 197 13.32 10.46 5.86
CA ILE A 197 14.50 9.72 5.44
C ILE A 197 15.63 10.71 5.16
N GLY A 198 16.76 10.54 5.84
CA GLY A 198 17.89 11.42 5.62
C GLY A 198 19.11 11.09 6.47
N PRO A 199 20.10 11.99 6.49
CA PRO A 199 21.29 11.84 7.30
C PRO A 199 20.99 12.14 8.77
N SER A 200 20.93 11.10 9.62
CA SER A 200 20.66 11.25 11.06
C SER A 200 21.73 11.99 11.83
N GLU A 201 22.92 12.19 11.26
CA GLU A 201 24.03 12.86 11.95
C GLU A 201 23.94 14.38 11.92
N VAL A 202 23.06 14.94 11.09
CA VAL A 202 23.04 16.37 10.78
C VAL A 202 21.94 17.08 11.57
N GLU A 203 22.30 18.10 12.36
CA GLU A 203 21.35 18.88 13.16
C GLU A 203 20.27 19.59 12.32
N THR A 204 20.63 20.07 11.12
CA THR A 204 19.68 20.76 10.24
C THR A 204 18.54 19.84 9.81
N PHE A 205 18.83 18.54 9.59
CA PHE A 205 17.81 17.53 9.30
C PHE A 205 16.82 17.39 10.46
N TRP A 206 17.32 17.18 11.68
CA TRP A 206 16.46 17.07 12.88
C TRP A 206 15.62 18.30 13.12
N THR A 207 16.21 19.48 12.95
CA THR A 207 15.52 20.76 13.10
C THR A 207 14.37 20.87 12.12
N GLU A 208 14.59 20.51 10.84
CA GLU A 208 13.54 20.57 9.83
C GLU A 208 12.46 19.52 10.05
N PHE A 209 12.83 18.30 10.46
CA PHE A 209 11.88 17.25 10.82
C PHE A 209 10.95 17.69 11.97
N LEU A 210 11.51 18.23 13.06
CA LEU A 210 10.72 18.73 14.18
C LEU A 210 9.86 19.94 13.78
N ARG A 211 10.37 20.84 12.93
CA ARG A 211 9.60 21.96 12.38
C ARG A 211 8.44 21.47 11.51
N LYS A 212 8.61 20.42 10.70
CA LYS A 212 7.54 19.82 9.91
C LYS A 212 6.40 19.32 10.80
N LEU A 213 6.72 18.64 11.90
CA LEU A 213 5.73 18.22 12.90
C LEU A 213 5.03 19.42 13.56
N ALA A 214 5.79 20.45 13.95
CA ALA A 214 5.23 21.66 14.55
C ALA A 214 4.31 22.42 13.57
N ARG A 215 4.67 22.55 12.29
CA ARG A 215 3.83 23.18 11.26
C ARG A 215 2.54 22.41 11.03
N ARG A 216 2.56 21.08 11.14
CA ARG A 216 1.37 20.22 11.04
C ARG A 216 0.44 20.30 12.25
N GLY A 217 0.84 20.94 13.35
CA GLY A 217 -0.02 21.13 14.52
C GLY A 217 0.44 20.42 15.79
N LEU A 218 1.64 19.81 15.82
CA LEU A 218 2.16 19.21 17.05
C LEU A 218 2.32 20.27 18.16
N ARG A 219 1.56 20.14 19.25
CA ARG A 219 1.54 21.05 20.40
C ARG A 219 1.54 20.27 21.72
N GLY A 220 1.89 20.96 22.81
CA GLY A 220 1.81 20.42 24.17
C GLY A 220 2.91 19.42 24.56
N VAL A 221 3.98 19.27 23.76
CA VAL A 221 5.08 18.35 24.05
C VAL A 221 5.81 18.78 25.33
N LYS A 222 5.80 17.91 26.35
CA LYS A 222 6.47 18.13 27.64
C LYS A 222 7.79 17.38 27.71
N LEU A 223 7.86 16.20 27.10
CA LEU A 223 9.02 15.32 27.13
C LEU A 223 9.31 14.69 25.77
N VAL A 224 10.53 14.91 25.27
CA VAL A 224 11.07 14.23 24.09
C VAL A 224 12.02 13.12 24.52
N ILE A 225 11.83 11.92 23.97
CA ILE A 225 12.55 10.70 24.32
C ILE A 225 13.23 10.15 23.07
N SER A 226 14.55 10.15 23.05
CA SER A 226 15.33 9.67 21.91
C SER A 226 16.63 9.01 22.36
N ASP A 227 17.40 8.42 21.44
CA ASP A 227 18.80 8.13 21.75
C ASP A 227 19.61 9.43 21.95
N ALA A 228 20.80 9.31 22.52
CA ALA A 228 21.65 10.40 22.99
C ALA A 228 22.40 11.16 21.87
N HIS A 229 21.93 11.09 20.63
CA HIS A 229 22.52 11.78 19.49
C HIS A 229 22.54 13.31 19.73
N GLU A 230 23.64 13.98 19.39
CA GLU A 230 23.80 15.41 19.71
C GLU A 230 22.87 16.29 18.88
N GLY A 231 22.73 15.99 17.58
CA GLY A 231 21.83 16.71 16.68
C GLY A 231 20.38 16.80 17.19
N ILE A 232 19.79 15.70 17.66
CA ILE A 232 18.41 15.72 18.16
C ILE A 232 18.27 16.54 19.45
N LYS A 233 19.24 16.46 20.38
CA LYS A 233 19.21 17.27 21.61
C LYS A 233 19.21 18.76 21.31
N ALA A 234 20.11 19.18 20.42
CA ALA A 234 20.22 20.57 20.00
C ALA A 234 18.94 21.04 19.27
N SER A 235 18.40 20.22 18.37
CA SER A 235 17.16 20.55 17.65
C SER A 235 15.93 20.61 18.54
N VAL A 236 15.81 19.72 19.53
CA VAL A 236 14.70 19.76 20.51
C VAL A 236 14.74 21.08 21.28
N ALA A 237 15.92 21.47 21.81
CA ALA A 237 16.07 22.74 22.52
C ALA A 237 15.76 23.97 21.65
N LYS A 238 16.00 23.89 20.35
CA LYS A 238 15.71 24.98 19.39
C LYS A 238 14.24 25.06 18.95
N VAL A 239 13.56 23.92 18.81
CA VAL A 239 12.23 23.85 18.16
C VAL A 239 11.10 23.70 19.17
N MET A 240 11.36 23.11 20.34
CA MET A 240 10.33 22.74 21.32
C MET A 240 10.70 23.23 22.72
N THR A 241 9.70 23.71 23.45
CA THR A 241 9.82 23.99 24.89
C THR A 241 9.53 22.72 25.69
N ALA A 242 10.36 21.69 25.48
CA ALA A 242 10.19 20.38 26.08
C ALA A 242 11.48 19.92 26.79
N SER A 243 11.32 19.14 27.85
CA SER A 243 12.45 18.43 28.46
C SER A 243 12.91 17.31 27.53
N TRP A 244 14.20 17.00 27.54
CA TRP A 244 14.75 15.86 26.80
C TRP A 244 15.21 14.77 27.77
N GLN A 245 14.89 13.52 27.45
CA GLN A 245 15.36 12.36 28.19
C GLN A 245 15.94 11.33 27.23
N ARG A 246 17.07 10.73 27.62
CA ARG A 246 17.60 9.56 26.92
C ARG A 246 16.62 8.40 27.02
N CYS A 247 16.37 7.73 25.91
CA CYS A 247 15.58 6.51 25.88
C CYS A 247 16.27 5.41 26.70
N ARG A 248 15.57 4.91 27.74
CA ARG A 248 16.06 3.83 28.62
C ARG A 248 16.34 2.54 27.85
N VAL A 249 15.57 2.25 26.79
CA VAL A 249 15.78 1.07 25.94
C VAL A 249 17.12 1.17 25.19
N HIS A 250 17.40 2.31 24.56
CA HIS A 250 18.68 2.55 23.89
C HIS A 250 19.83 2.56 24.88
N PHE A 251 19.66 3.22 26.03
CA PHE A 251 20.66 3.20 27.09
C PHE A 251 20.98 1.78 27.54
N MET A 252 19.97 0.96 27.84
CA MET A 252 20.16 -0.43 28.24
C MET A 252 20.89 -1.25 27.16
N ARG A 253 20.50 -1.13 25.89
CA ARG A 253 21.22 -1.80 24.78
C ARG A 253 22.69 -1.39 24.72
N ASN A 254 22.97 -0.09 24.86
CA ASN A 254 24.34 0.44 24.80
C ASN A 254 25.19 -0.09 25.96
N VAL A 255 24.66 -0.12 27.19
CA VAL A 255 25.39 -0.67 28.34
C VAL A 255 25.59 -2.19 28.19
N LEU A 256 24.56 -2.93 27.76
CA LEU A 256 24.65 -4.38 27.57
C LEU A 256 25.62 -4.82 26.46
N ALA A 257 25.87 -3.95 25.46
CA ALA A 257 26.88 -4.18 24.44
C ALA A 257 28.30 -4.24 25.02
N HIS A 258 28.55 -3.54 26.13
CA HIS A 258 29.84 -3.52 26.83
C HIS A 258 29.93 -4.56 27.95
N ALA A 259 28.80 -5.19 28.33
CA ALA A 259 28.76 -6.21 29.36
C ALA A 259 29.01 -7.62 28.76
N GLY A 260 29.92 -8.37 29.40
CA GLY A 260 30.11 -9.79 29.12
C GLY A 260 28.84 -10.61 29.41
N ARG A 261 28.67 -11.78 28.76
CA ARG A 261 27.44 -12.60 28.84
C ARG A 261 26.94 -12.84 30.26
N SER A 262 27.84 -13.14 31.21
CA SER A 262 27.52 -13.39 32.63
C SER A 262 27.08 -12.12 33.39
N GLY A 263 27.59 -10.94 33.02
CA GLY A 263 27.29 -9.67 33.69
C GLY A 263 25.98 -9.01 33.22
N ARG A 264 25.44 -9.40 32.06
CA ARG A 264 24.24 -8.78 31.48
C ARG A 264 23.02 -8.78 32.41
N ARG A 265 22.79 -9.88 33.14
CA ARG A 265 21.65 -9.99 34.07
C ARG A 265 21.75 -8.98 35.22
N VAL A 266 22.94 -8.82 35.78
CA VAL A 266 23.21 -7.86 36.88
C VAL A 266 23.05 -6.43 36.36
N VAL A 267 23.68 -6.12 35.22
CA VAL A 267 23.60 -4.79 34.58
C VAL A 267 22.16 -4.38 34.26
N SER A 268 21.35 -5.29 33.70
CA SER A 268 19.94 -5.01 33.43
C SER A 268 19.14 -4.70 34.71
N ALA A 269 19.41 -5.38 35.82
CA ALA A 269 18.73 -5.15 37.09
C ALA A 269 19.03 -3.77 37.69
N PHE A 270 20.23 -3.22 37.47
CA PHE A 270 20.59 -1.87 37.92
C PHE A 270 19.97 -0.74 37.08
N ILE A 271 19.50 -1.04 35.86
CA ILE A 271 18.93 -0.04 34.94
C ILE A 271 17.39 -0.06 34.98
N ALA A 272 16.77 -1.18 35.36
CA ALA A 272 15.32 -1.40 35.43
C ALA A 272 14.65 -0.59 36.55
#